data_AF-A0A9D8L075-F1
#
_entry.id   AF-A0A9D8L075-F1
#
_cell.length_a   1.000
_cell.length_b   1.000
_cell.length_c   1.000
_cell.angle_alpha   90.00
_cell.angle_beta   90.00
_cell.angle_gamma   90.00
#
_symmetry.space_group_name_H-M   'P 1'
#
loop_
_entity.id
_entity.type
_entity.pdbx_description
1 polymer ?
#
loop_
_entity_poly.entity_id
_entity_poly.type
_entity_poly.pdbx_seq_one_letter_code
_entity_poly.pdbx_strand_id
1 'polypeptide(L)'
;MVAGRKIGSLEIKAAWGDRYDEILNEKTAAFLADLHHRFNARRLELLKRREGVQAKLDAGALPDFLAETKHVRDGDWKVAPIPADLLDRRVEITGPVDRKMIVNALNSGAKVFMADFEDATSPVFENLIDGQLNLKDRWAGRIDFKDAASGKEYKLSAKPAVLLVRPRGWHLPEDHVLVDGEVMSGSLFDFGLYFYLNARTALDQGSGPYFYLPKMESHLEARLWNDVFTHA
;
A
#
# COMPACT_ATOMS: atom_id res chain seq x y z
N MET A 1 -2.78 28.13 8.35
CA MET A 1 -1.98 27.41 7.34
C MET A 1 -0.80 26.79 8.06
N VAL A 2 -0.71 25.46 8.08
CA VAL A 2 0.51 24.79 8.55
C VAL A 2 1.60 25.10 7.51
N ALA A 3 2.75 25.62 7.94
CA ALA A 3 3.86 25.86 7.03
C ALA A 3 4.30 24.52 6.42
N GLY A 4 4.22 24.39 5.10
CA GLY A 4 4.60 23.15 4.40
C GLY A 4 6.07 22.81 4.64
N ARG A 5 6.37 21.53 4.80
CA ARG A 5 7.74 21.04 4.98
C ARG A 5 8.29 20.54 3.64
N LYS A 6 9.50 20.97 3.29
CA LYS A 6 10.18 20.50 2.08
C LYS A 6 11.26 19.48 2.43
N ILE A 7 11.25 18.32 1.77
CA ILE A 7 12.26 17.27 1.91
C ILE A 7 12.66 16.83 0.51
N GLY A 8 13.80 17.32 0.01
CA GLY A 8 14.19 17.13 -1.38
C GLY A 8 13.18 17.75 -2.35
N SER A 9 12.63 16.94 -3.27
CA SER A 9 11.58 17.33 -4.23
C SER A 9 10.16 17.24 -3.66
N LEU A 10 9.99 16.68 -2.46
CA LEU A 10 8.68 16.60 -1.80
C LEU A 10 8.35 17.89 -1.07
N GLU A 11 7.14 18.40 -1.28
CA GLU A 11 6.50 19.41 -0.45
C GLU A 11 5.33 18.77 0.31
N ILE A 12 5.39 18.80 1.64
CA ILE A 12 4.42 18.16 2.53
C ILE A 12 3.57 19.22 3.21
N LYS A 13 2.26 19.19 2.97
CA LYS A 13 1.25 20.17 3.39
C LYS A 13 0.38 19.63 4.53
N ALA A 14 1.01 19.08 5.57
CA ALA A 14 0.32 18.52 6.72
C ALA A 14 1.00 18.88 8.04
N ALA A 15 0.26 18.74 9.15
CA ALA A 15 0.83 18.83 10.48
C ALA A 15 1.86 17.71 10.69
N TRP A 16 2.94 18.04 11.42
CA TRP A 16 4.00 17.09 11.69
C TRP A 16 3.79 16.46 13.07
N GLY A 17 3.55 15.16 13.10
CA GLY A 17 3.40 14.38 14.33
C GLY A 17 4.75 13.94 14.92
N ASP A 18 4.67 13.32 16.10
CA ASP A 18 5.83 12.70 16.71
C ASP A 18 6.35 11.54 15.85
N ARG A 19 7.68 11.40 15.77
CA ARG A 19 8.37 10.35 15.00
C ARG A 19 8.09 10.33 13.48
N TYR A 20 7.45 11.34 12.90
CA TYR A 20 7.17 11.36 11.45
C TYR A 20 8.46 11.39 10.62
N ASP A 21 9.56 11.90 11.17
CA ASP A 21 10.90 11.85 10.55
C ASP A 21 11.43 10.40 10.40
N GLU A 22 10.88 9.40 11.12
CA GLU A 22 11.20 7.98 10.89
C GLU A 22 10.58 7.44 9.59
N ILE A 23 9.51 8.07 9.10
CA ILE A 23 8.73 7.64 7.94
C ILE A 23 9.04 8.53 6.72
N LEU A 24 9.05 9.84 6.92
CA LEU A 24 9.31 10.84 5.90
C LEU A 24 10.63 11.54 6.20
N ASN A 25 11.70 11.00 5.63
CA ASN A 25 13.06 11.54 5.67
C ASN A 25 13.62 11.63 4.24
N GLU A 26 14.86 12.12 4.11
CA GLU A 26 15.50 12.31 2.80
C GLU A 26 15.50 11.06 1.92
N LYS A 27 15.68 9.87 2.53
CA LYS A 27 15.78 8.61 1.79
C LYS A 27 14.42 8.15 1.27
N THR A 28 13.40 8.14 2.13
CA THR A 28 12.04 7.78 1.70
C THR A 28 11.48 8.83 0.74
N ALA A 29 11.75 10.12 0.97
CA ALA A 29 11.36 11.19 0.05
C ALA A 29 11.98 11.02 -1.35
N ALA A 30 13.29 10.72 -1.42
CA ALA A 30 13.95 10.46 -2.71
C ALA A 30 13.35 9.24 -3.44
N PHE A 31 13.03 8.17 -2.71
CA PHE A 31 12.39 6.98 -3.29
C PHE A 31 10.97 7.27 -3.79
N LEU A 32 10.16 7.99 -3.00
CA LEU A 32 8.81 8.40 -3.38
C LEU A 32 8.83 9.31 -4.62
N ALA A 33 9.78 10.24 -4.69
CA ALA A 33 9.96 11.09 -5.87
C ALA A 33 10.30 10.29 -7.13
N ASP A 34 11.22 9.34 -7.03
CA ASP A 34 11.60 8.47 -8.16
C ASP A 34 10.41 7.61 -8.65
N LEU A 35 9.62 7.04 -7.72
CA LEU A 35 8.36 6.37 -8.08
C LEU A 35 7.37 7.31 -8.78
N HIS A 36 7.21 8.53 -8.26
CA HIS A 36 6.31 9.51 -8.85
C HIS A 36 6.74 9.86 -10.28
N HIS A 37 8.01 10.23 -10.48
CA HIS A 37 8.56 10.64 -11.77
C HIS A 37 8.43 9.55 -12.83
N ARG A 38 8.56 8.28 -12.45
CA ARG A 38 8.48 7.15 -13.37
C ARG A 38 7.05 6.74 -13.72
N PHE A 39 6.16 6.74 -12.74
CA PHE A 39 4.90 6.01 -12.85
C PHE A 39 3.64 6.87 -12.78
N ASN A 40 3.70 8.10 -12.24
CA ASN A 40 2.49 8.92 -12.08
C ASN A 40 1.87 9.29 -13.43
N ALA A 41 2.69 9.64 -14.43
CA ALA A 41 2.18 9.94 -15.78
C ALA A 41 1.40 8.75 -16.37
N ARG A 42 1.93 7.53 -16.24
CA ARG A 42 1.26 6.30 -16.71
C ARG A 42 -0.02 6.01 -15.92
N ARG A 43 -0.01 6.22 -14.60
CA ARG A 43 -1.22 6.11 -13.76
C ARG A 43 -2.33 7.02 -14.28
N LEU A 44 -2.03 8.30 -14.50
CA LEU A 44 -3.00 9.29 -14.98
C LEU A 44 -3.54 8.94 -16.38
N GLU A 45 -2.69 8.43 -17.27
CA GLU A 45 -3.12 7.92 -18.58
C GLU A 45 -4.12 6.76 -18.45
N LEU A 46 -3.87 5.82 -17.53
CA LEU A 46 -4.77 4.70 -17.28
C LEU A 46 -6.10 5.13 -16.66
N LEU A 47 -6.10 6.11 -15.75
CA LEU A 47 -7.34 6.68 -15.22
C LEU A 47 -8.16 7.35 -16.33
N LYS A 48 -7.51 8.14 -17.21
CA LYS A 48 -8.18 8.70 -18.39
C LYS A 48 -8.71 7.62 -19.34
N ARG A 49 -8.00 6.49 -19.46
CA ARG A 49 -8.49 5.33 -20.24
C ARG A 49 -9.78 4.76 -19.65
N ARG A 50 -9.95 4.73 -18.32
CA ARG A 50 -11.20 4.28 -17.68
C ARG A 50 -12.39 5.09 -18.16
N GLU A 51 -12.26 6.42 -18.24
CA GLU A 51 -13.31 7.31 -18.78
C GLU A 51 -13.69 6.93 -20.21
N GLY A 52 -12.68 6.67 -21.07
CA GLY A 52 -12.91 6.27 -22.45
C GLY A 52 -13.53 4.87 -22.60
N VAL A 53 -13.27 3.95 -21.66
CA VAL A 53 -13.94 2.64 -21.59
C VAL A 53 -15.38 2.82 -21.12
N GLN A 54 -15.61 3.59 -20.05
CA GLN A 54 -16.94 3.86 -19.51
C GLN A 54 -17.85 4.49 -20.56
N ALA A 55 -17.37 5.48 -21.32
CA ALA A 55 -18.14 6.12 -22.39
C ALA A 55 -18.61 5.12 -23.48
N LYS A 56 -17.82 4.08 -23.77
CA LYS A 56 -18.23 3.02 -24.70
C LYS A 56 -19.31 2.12 -24.10
N LEU A 57 -19.19 1.81 -22.81
CA LEU A 57 -20.19 1.02 -22.09
C LEU A 57 -21.52 1.76 -22.04
N ASP A 58 -21.49 3.05 -21.74
CA ASP A 58 -22.68 3.92 -21.72
C ASP A 58 -23.35 4.03 -23.10
N ALA A 59 -22.56 3.94 -24.18
CA ALA A 59 -23.04 3.89 -25.56
C ALA A 59 -23.62 2.52 -25.98
N GLY A 60 -23.71 1.56 -25.05
CA GLY A 60 -24.33 0.25 -25.26
C GLY A 60 -23.36 -0.88 -25.59
N ALA A 61 -22.04 -0.65 -25.58
CA ALA A 61 -21.08 -1.75 -25.62
C ALA A 61 -21.16 -2.55 -24.31
N LEU A 62 -21.01 -3.88 -24.38
CA LEU A 62 -20.91 -4.74 -23.21
C LEU A 62 -19.46 -5.20 -23.00
N PRO A 63 -19.00 -5.43 -21.76
CA PRO A 63 -17.70 -6.04 -21.51
C PRO A 63 -17.65 -7.46 -22.10
N ASP A 64 -16.52 -7.82 -22.71
CA ASP A 64 -16.26 -9.16 -23.23
C ASP A 64 -14.76 -9.48 -23.14
N PHE A 65 -14.41 -10.76 -23.32
CA PHE A 65 -13.03 -11.21 -23.37
C PHE A 65 -12.29 -10.59 -24.57
N LEU A 66 -11.15 -9.96 -24.29
CA LEU A 66 -10.33 -9.33 -25.33
C LEU A 66 -9.80 -10.38 -26.32
N ALA A 67 -10.02 -10.16 -27.62
CA ALA A 67 -9.50 -11.03 -28.67
C ALA A 67 -7.95 -11.02 -28.71
N GLU A 68 -7.34 -9.85 -28.52
CA GLU A 68 -5.88 -9.64 -28.57
C GLU A 68 -5.11 -10.44 -27.51
N THR A 69 -5.72 -10.78 -26.37
CA THR A 69 -5.08 -11.58 -25.30
C THR A 69 -5.52 -13.04 -25.28
N LYS A 70 -6.17 -13.54 -26.34
CA LYS A 70 -6.59 -14.96 -26.42
C LYS A 70 -5.42 -15.92 -26.24
N HIS A 71 -4.28 -15.62 -26.85
CA HIS A 71 -3.06 -16.43 -26.73
C HIS A 71 -2.55 -16.56 -25.28
N VAL A 72 -2.82 -15.58 -24.41
CA VAL A 72 -2.49 -15.67 -22.97
C VAL A 72 -3.45 -16.62 -22.28
N ARG A 73 -4.75 -16.54 -22.56
CA ARG A 73 -5.78 -17.39 -21.93
C ARG A 73 -5.67 -18.86 -22.34
N ASP A 74 -5.28 -19.11 -23.59
CA ASP A 74 -5.11 -20.46 -24.13
C ASP A 74 -3.70 -21.03 -23.89
N GLY A 75 -2.77 -20.23 -23.36
CA GLY A 75 -1.38 -20.64 -23.14
C GLY A 75 -1.21 -21.54 -21.91
N ASP A 76 -0.18 -22.38 -21.93
CA ASP A 76 0.22 -23.19 -20.77
C ASP A 76 1.28 -22.44 -19.94
N TRP A 77 0.82 -21.72 -18.91
CA TRP A 77 1.68 -20.97 -18.00
C TRP A 77 1.09 -20.95 -16.58
N LYS A 78 1.94 -20.62 -15.61
CA LYS A 78 1.58 -20.45 -14.21
C LYS A 78 2.28 -19.22 -13.64
N VAL A 79 1.74 -18.69 -12.53
CA VAL A 79 2.45 -17.68 -11.74
C VAL A 79 3.74 -18.25 -11.16
N ALA A 80 4.65 -17.37 -10.72
CA ALA A 80 5.87 -17.77 -10.01
C ALA A 80 5.55 -18.56 -8.72
N PRO A 81 6.51 -19.35 -8.19
CA PRO A 81 6.33 -20.08 -6.93
C PRO A 81 5.87 -19.18 -5.78
N ILE A 82 4.89 -19.65 -5.01
CA ILE A 82 4.31 -18.91 -3.88
C ILE A 82 5.21 -19.10 -2.64
N PRO A 83 5.58 -18.02 -1.92
CA PRO A 83 6.31 -18.10 -0.66
C PRO A 83 5.63 -19.02 0.37
N ALA A 84 6.44 -19.69 1.20
CA ALA A 84 5.95 -20.75 2.10
C ALA A 84 4.88 -20.28 3.09
N ASP A 85 5.00 -19.06 3.61
CA ASP A 85 4.06 -18.46 4.56
C ASP A 85 2.75 -17.99 3.90
N LEU A 86 2.68 -17.97 2.56
CA LEU A 86 1.47 -17.69 1.78
C LEU A 86 0.78 -18.93 1.21
N LEU A 87 1.27 -20.13 1.51
CA LEU A 87 0.65 -21.38 1.02
C LEU A 87 -0.64 -21.73 1.76
N ASP A 88 -0.76 -21.38 3.05
CA ASP A 88 -1.98 -21.59 3.85
C ASP A 88 -2.62 -20.25 4.21
N ARG A 89 -3.62 -19.85 3.42
CA ARG A 89 -4.38 -18.58 3.59
C ARG A 89 -5.86 -18.84 3.86
N ARG A 90 -6.18 -19.94 4.55
CA ARG A 90 -7.57 -20.42 4.74
C ARG A 90 -8.52 -19.40 5.39
N VAL A 91 -7.98 -18.50 6.21
CA VAL A 91 -8.71 -17.38 6.82
C VAL A 91 -7.79 -16.17 6.83
N GLU A 92 -8.30 -15.07 6.29
CA GLU A 92 -7.65 -13.76 6.33
C GLU A 92 -8.55 -12.78 7.08
N ILE A 93 -7.97 -12.01 7.99
CA ILE A 93 -8.67 -10.91 8.65
C ILE A 93 -8.24 -9.59 8.00
N THR A 94 -9.16 -8.64 7.90
CA THR A 94 -8.89 -7.31 7.35
C THR A 94 -9.12 -6.27 8.43
N GLY A 95 -8.40 -5.16 8.39
CA GLY A 95 -8.61 -4.08 9.35
C GLY A 95 -7.74 -2.86 9.09
N PRO A 96 -8.09 -1.73 9.74
CA PRO A 96 -7.36 -0.47 9.56
C PRO A 96 -5.94 -0.57 10.12
N VAL A 97 -5.16 0.47 9.86
CA VAL A 97 -3.76 0.59 10.28
C VAL A 97 -3.56 1.26 11.65
N ASP A 98 -4.63 1.34 12.45
CA ASP A 98 -4.56 1.72 13.86
C ASP A 98 -3.74 0.69 14.67
N ARG A 99 -2.92 1.18 15.62
CA ARG A 99 -1.97 0.36 16.36
C ARG A 99 -2.65 -0.79 17.13
N LYS A 100 -3.76 -0.50 17.80
CA LYS A 100 -4.52 -1.49 18.58
C LYS A 100 -5.13 -2.53 17.67
N MET A 101 -5.71 -2.10 16.55
CA MET A 101 -6.34 -3.00 15.58
C MET A 101 -5.31 -3.90 14.90
N ILE A 102 -4.13 -3.39 14.55
CA ILE A 102 -3.03 -4.20 14.01
C ILE A 102 -2.65 -5.31 14.98
N VAL A 103 -2.41 -5.00 16.26
CA VAL A 103 -2.02 -6.04 17.25
C VAL A 103 -3.13 -7.08 17.43
N ASN A 104 -4.39 -6.66 17.52
CA ASN A 104 -5.50 -7.59 17.66
C ASN A 104 -5.67 -8.49 16.42
N ALA A 105 -5.55 -7.92 15.22
CA ALA A 105 -5.69 -8.65 13.97
C ALA A 105 -4.56 -9.67 13.77
N LEU A 106 -3.32 -9.28 14.04
CA LEU A 106 -2.16 -10.18 14.01
C LEU A 106 -2.28 -11.32 15.01
N ASN A 107 -2.96 -11.10 16.15
CA ASN A 107 -3.18 -12.10 17.20
C ASN A 107 -4.51 -12.87 17.07
N SER A 108 -5.29 -12.66 16.01
CA SER A 108 -6.65 -13.20 15.87
C SER A 108 -6.71 -14.72 15.66
N GLY A 109 -5.59 -15.35 15.29
CA GLY A 109 -5.54 -16.74 14.84
C GLY A 109 -5.80 -16.93 13.34
N ALA A 110 -6.11 -15.85 12.61
CA ALA A 110 -6.10 -15.85 11.15
C ALA A 110 -4.70 -16.18 10.60
N LYS A 111 -4.64 -16.69 9.38
CA LYS A 111 -3.35 -16.96 8.71
C LYS A 111 -2.72 -15.70 8.18
N VAL A 112 -3.55 -14.79 7.69
CA VAL A 112 -3.15 -13.52 7.11
C VAL A 112 -3.93 -12.39 7.78
N PHE A 113 -3.25 -11.28 8.01
CA PHE A 113 -3.86 -9.99 8.28
C PHE A 113 -3.55 -9.04 7.11
N MET A 114 -4.60 -8.51 6.48
CA MET A 114 -4.50 -7.42 5.52
C MET A 114 -4.66 -6.09 6.25
N ALA A 115 -3.54 -5.39 6.45
CA ALA A 115 -3.48 -4.05 6.99
C ALA A 115 -3.88 -3.04 5.90
N ASP A 116 -4.92 -2.27 6.18
CA ASP A 116 -5.64 -1.55 5.15
C ASP A 116 -5.46 -0.04 5.22
N PHE A 117 -4.80 0.54 4.21
CA PHE A 117 -4.74 2.00 3.99
C PHE A 117 -5.89 2.49 3.10
N GLU A 118 -6.79 1.59 2.68
CA GLU A 118 -7.84 1.85 1.72
C GLU A 118 -9.22 1.91 2.41
N ASP A 119 -10.22 1.13 1.99
CA ASP A 119 -11.62 1.33 2.40
C ASP A 119 -11.88 1.29 3.92
N ALA A 120 -11.06 0.61 4.73
CA ALA A 120 -11.23 0.57 6.19
C ALA A 120 -10.54 1.71 6.94
N THR A 121 -9.75 2.55 6.26
CA THR A 121 -9.01 3.66 6.88
C THR A 121 -9.40 4.98 6.24
N SER A 122 -9.92 5.91 7.04
CA SER A 122 -10.08 7.30 6.59
C SER A 122 -8.70 7.89 6.26
N PRO A 123 -8.43 8.35 5.03
CA PRO A 123 -7.09 8.67 4.56
C PRO A 123 -6.67 10.09 4.96
N VAL A 124 -6.92 10.48 6.21
CA VAL A 124 -6.30 11.69 6.78
C VAL A 124 -4.81 11.43 6.98
N PHE A 125 -3.97 12.44 6.77
CA PHE A 125 -2.50 12.30 6.78
C PHE A 125 -1.98 11.59 8.03
N GLU A 126 -2.55 11.93 9.20
CA GLU A 126 -2.18 11.33 10.48
C GLU A 126 -2.35 9.81 10.48
N ASN A 127 -3.51 9.31 10.09
CA ASN A 127 -3.78 7.86 10.01
C ASN A 127 -2.82 7.13 9.08
N LEU A 128 -2.43 7.77 7.97
CA LEU A 128 -1.55 7.17 6.97
C LEU A 128 -0.12 7.10 7.49
N ILE A 129 0.43 8.17 8.06
CA ILE A 129 1.79 8.16 8.60
C ILE A 129 1.88 7.29 9.87
N ASP A 130 0.90 7.39 10.77
CA ASP A 130 0.82 6.54 11.96
C ASP A 130 0.70 5.07 11.56
N GLY A 131 -0.08 4.77 10.52
CA GLY A 131 -0.17 3.42 9.96
C GLY A 131 1.19 2.89 9.50
N GLN A 132 1.95 3.69 8.75
CA GLN A 132 3.31 3.31 8.33
C GLN A 132 4.25 3.13 9.53
N LEU A 133 4.13 3.99 10.55
CA LEU A 133 4.89 3.88 11.79
C LEU A 133 4.54 2.61 12.57
N ASN A 134 3.26 2.25 12.64
CA ASN A 134 2.80 1.04 13.31
C ASN A 134 3.32 -0.21 12.59
N LEU A 135 3.26 -0.25 11.25
CA LEU A 135 3.81 -1.36 10.48
C LEU A 135 5.33 -1.45 10.58
N LYS A 136 6.03 -0.32 10.61
CA LYS A 136 7.47 -0.25 10.90
C LYS A 136 7.80 -0.79 12.29
N ASP A 137 7.03 -0.40 13.29
CA ASP A 137 7.20 -0.87 14.67
C ASP A 137 6.90 -2.37 14.80
N ARG A 138 5.98 -2.94 14.00
CA ARG A 138 5.76 -4.40 13.94
C ARG A 138 7.03 -5.13 13.52
N TRP A 139 7.72 -4.67 12.48
CA TRP A 139 8.93 -5.33 11.99
C TRP A 139 10.14 -5.07 12.91
N ALA A 140 10.16 -3.92 13.59
CA ALA A 140 11.19 -3.58 14.58
C ALA A 140 10.97 -4.22 15.96
N GLY A 141 9.89 -4.98 16.19
CA GLY A 141 9.57 -5.56 17.50
C GLY A 141 9.17 -4.51 18.55
N ARG A 142 8.64 -3.35 18.12
CA ARG A 142 8.26 -2.22 18.98
C ARG A 142 6.76 -1.93 18.99
N ILE A 143 5.92 -2.78 18.38
CA ILE A 143 4.48 -2.49 18.24
C ILE A 143 3.69 -2.58 19.56
N ASP A 144 4.21 -3.32 20.53
CA ASP A 144 3.61 -3.48 21.85
C ASP A 144 3.34 -2.13 22.52
N PHE A 145 2.19 -2.01 23.20
CA PHE A 145 1.82 -0.79 23.90
C PHE A 145 0.84 -1.06 25.04
N LYS A 146 0.69 -0.08 25.93
CA LYS A 146 -0.33 -0.05 26.98
C LYS A 146 -1.34 1.03 26.64
N ASP A 147 -2.60 0.64 26.54
CA ASP A 147 -3.70 1.55 26.27
C ASP A 147 -3.89 2.49 27.47
N ALA A 148 -3.73 3.80 27.26
CA ALA A 148 -3.72 4.77 28.36
C ALA A 148 -5.09 4.90 29.07
N ALA A 149 -6.19 4.65 28.34
CA ALA A 149 -7.54 4.79 28.87
C ALA A 149 -7.96 3.58 29.71
N SER A 150 -7.69 2.36 29.25
CA SER A 150 -8.09 1.11 29.89
C SER A 150 -7.01 0.48 30.75
N GLY A 151 -5.75 0.89 30.59
CA GLY A 151 -4.59 0.27 31.22
C GLY A 151 -4.24 -1.12 30.68
N LYS A 152 -4.95 -1.60 29.64
CA LYS A 152 -4.71 -2.93 29.05
C LYS A 152 -3.43 -2.94 28.23
N GLU A 153 -2.61 -3.96 28.42
CA GLU A 153 -1.42 -4.22 27.60
C GLU A 153 -1.79 -5.01 26.33
N TYR A 154 -1.24 -4.57 25.21
CA TYR A 154 -1.34 -5.23 23.91
C TYR A 154 0.07 -5.63 23.49
N LYS A 155 0.30 -6.93 23.33
CA LYS A 155 1.59 -7.51 22.95
C LYS A 155 1.42 -8.39 21.73
N LEU A 156 2.37 -8.33 20.81
CA LEU A 156 2.36 -9.21 19.65
C LEU A 156 2.65 -10.66 20.10
N SER A 157 1.88 -11.61 19.58
CA SER A 157 2.11 -13.02 19.86
C SER A 157 3.39 -13.53 19.20
N ALA A 158 3.90 -14.67 19.66
CA ALA A 158 5.12 -15.29 19.10
C ALA A 158 4.94 -15.81 17.66
N LYS A 159 3.70 -16.02 17.21
CA LYS A 159 3.37 -16.50 15.86
C LYS A 159 2.20 -15.67 15.30
N PRO A 160 2.44 -14.39 14.98
CA PRO A 160 1.40 -13.53 14.45
C PRO A 160 1.00 -13.96 13.04
N ALA A 161 -0.17 -13.56 12.59
CA ALA A 161 -0.60 -13.72 11.21
C ALA A 161 0.41 -13.08 10.22
N VAL A 162 0.50 -13.63 9.00
CA VAL A 162 1.30 -13.03 7.93
C VAL A 162 0.70 -11.69 7.54
N LEU A 163 1.54 -10.68 7.37
CA LEU A 163 1.11 -9.32 7.08
C LEU A 163 1.07 -9.07 5.57
N LEU A 164 -0.10 -8.69 5.07
CA LEU A 164 -0.29 -8.10 3.74
C LEU A 164 -0.71 -6.64 3.90
N VAL A 165 -0.23 -5.77 3.00
CA VAL A 165 -0.62 -4.35 3.00
C VAL A 165 -1.51 -4.04 1.82
N ARG A 166 -2.65 -3.39 2.05
CA ARG A 166 -3.52 -2.87 1.00
C ARG A 166 -3.31 -1.35 0.87
N PRO A 167 -2.57 -0.88 -0.16
CA PRO A 167 -2.46 0.56 -0.44
C PRO A 167 -3.78 1.10 -1.01
N ARG A 168 -3.95 2.42 -1.00
CA ARG A 168 -5.05 3.09 -1.72
C ARG A 168 -5.08 2.72 -3.20
N GLY A 169 -6.27 2.67 -3.81
CA GLY A 169 -6.44 2.42 -5.25
C GLY A 169 -5.97 3.57 -6.14
N TRP A 170 -5.74 3.30 -7.44
CA TRP A 170 -5.07 4.23 -8.36
C TRP A 170 -5.72 5.62 -8.47
N HIS A 171 -7.03 5.70 -8.25
CA HIS A 171 -7.83 6.91 -8.34
C HIS A 171 -7.65 7.87 -7.15
N LEU A 172 -7.08 7.41 -6.03
CA LEU A 172 -6.93 8.24 -4.84
C LEU A 172 -5.60 9.03 -4.87
N PRO A 173 -5.65 10.35 -4.65
CA PRO A 173 -4.45 11.16 -4.44
C PRO A 173 -3.93 11.06 -3.00
N GLU A 174 -2.69 11.50 -2.80
CA GLU A 174 -2.17 11.96 -1.51
C GLU A 174 -2.04 13.49 -1.55
N ASP A 175 -3.13 14.18 -1.21
CA ASP A 175 -3.24 15.64 -1.38
C ASP A 175 -2.27 16.43 -0.49
N HIS A 176 -1.69 15.80 0.55
CA HIS A 176 -0.72 16.43 1.42
C HIS A 176 0.69 16.38 0.84
N VAL A 177 0.97 15.63 -0.23
CA VAL A 177 2.33 15.45 -0.76
C VAL A 177 2.37 15.87 -2.22
N LEU A 178 3.17 16.89 -2.50
CA LEU A 178 3.51 17.27 -3.86
C LEU A 178 4.92 16.81 -4.20
N VAL A 179 5.13 16.34 -5.43
CA VAL A 179 6.45 16.11 -6.02
C VAL A 179 6.59 17.11 -7.16
N ASP A 180 7.53 18.03 -7.03
CA ASP A 180 7.73 19.12 -8.02
C ASP A 180 6.46 19.93 -8.34
N GLY A 181 5.57 20.06 -7.35
CA GLY A 181 4.30 20.79 -7.48
C GLY A 181 3.10 19.93 -7.89
N GLU A 182 3.31 18.66 -8.25
CA GLU A 182 2.22 17.73 -8.63
C GLU A 182 1.79 16.82 -7.49
N VAL A 183 0.48 16.64 -7.32
CA VAL A 183 -0.10 15.77 -6.28
C VAL A 183 0.34 14.32 -6.49
N MET A 184 0.88 13.70 -5.44
CA MET A 184 1.33 12.31 -5.49
C MET A 184 0.17 11.32 -5.54
N SER A 185 0.41 10.15 -6.14
CA SER A 185 -0.51 9.01 -6.05
C SER A 185 -0.56 8.45 -4.64
N GLY A 186 -1.75 8.27 -4.07
CA GLY A 186 -1.94 7.58 -2.80
C GLY A 186 -1.41 6.14 -2.84
N SER A 187 -1.67 5.42 -3.94
CA SER A 187 -1.14 4.07 -4.18
C SER A 187 0.39 3.99 -4.10
N LEU A 188 1.12 4.88 -4.80
CA LEU A 188 2.57 4.89 -4.78
C LEU A 188 3.12 5.36 -3.42
N PHE A 189 2.40 6.24 -2.74
CA PHE A 189 2.76 6.70 -1.40
C PHE A 189 2.70 5.56 -0.37
N ASP A 190 1.57 4.86 -0.30
CA ASP A 190 1.35 3.80 0.67
C ASP A 190 2.26 2.59 0.40
N PHE A 191 2.36 2.17 -0.88
CA PHE A 191 3.28 1.12 -1.31
C PHE A 191 4.74 1.52 -1.03
N GLY A 192 5.13 2.71 -1.49
CA GLY A 192 6.52 3.14 -1.47
C GLY A 192 7.08 3.24 -0.05
N LEU A 193 6.31 3.82 0.87
CA LEU A 193 6.70 3.88 2.28
C LEU A 193 6.79 2.50 2.91
N TYR A 194 5.76 1.66 2.77
CA TYR A 194 5.79 0.34 3.39
C TYR A 194 6.92 -0.52 2.84
N PHE A 195 7.09 -0.56 1.52
CA PHE A 195 8.15 -1.32 0.86
C PHE A 195 9.53 -0.85 1.33
N TYR A 196 9.82 0.44 1.21
CA TYR A 196 11.13 0.99 1.54
C TYR A 196 11.53 0.75 3.01
N LEU A 197 10.57 0.93 3.93
CA LEU A 197 10.84 0.84 5.36
C LEU A 197 10.93 -0.60 5.87
N ASN A 198 10.29 -1.56 5.20
CA ASN A 198 10.04 -2.89 5.79
C ASN A 198 10.49 -4.07 4.93
N ALA A 199 10.66 -3.93 3.61
CA ALA A 199 10.90 -5.07 2.73
C ALA A 199 12.11 -5.90 3.16
N ARG A 200 13.23 -5.25 3.47
CA ARG A 200 14.44 -5.95 3.91
C ARG A 200 14.22 -6.70 5.22
N THR A 201 13.66 -6.03 6.23
CA THR A 201 13.39 -6.64 7.54
C THR A 201 12.39 -7.79 7.44
N ALA A 202 11.38 -7.68 6.57
CA ALA A 202 10.41 -8.74 6.33
C ALA A 202 11.05 -9.99 5.73
N LEU A 203 11.93 -9.80 4.74
CA LEU A 203 12.71 -10.87 4.13
C LEU A 203 13.67 -11.52 5.13
N ASP A 204 14.40 -10.71 5.92
CA ASP A 204 15.33 -11.21 6.95
C ASP A 204 14.63 -12.02 8.05
N GLN A 205 13.34 -11.76 8.29
CA GLN A 205 12.48 -12.51 9.21
C GLN A 205 11.75 -13.69 8.55
N GLY A 206 12.09 -14.05 7.30
CA GLY A 206 11.55 -15.22 6.60
C GLY A 206 10.15 -15.04 6.00
N SER A 207 9.71 -13.80 5.81
CA SER A 207 8.45 -13.43 5.14
C SER A 207 8.76 -12.55 3.92
N GLY A 208 7.88 -11.60 3.54
CA GLY A 208 8.13 -10.71 2.42
C GLY A 208 7.25 -9.46 2.36
N PRO A 209 7.56 -8.52 1.45
CA PRO A 209 6.75 -7.32 1.21
C PRO A 209 5.51 -7.67 0.39
N TYR A 210 4.46 -8.15 1.05
CA TYR A 210 3.24 -8.61 0.39
C TYR A 210 2.16 -7.54 0.31
N PHE A 211 1.45 -7.48 -0.82
CA PHE A 211 0.46 -6.45 -1.10
C PHE A 211 -0.87 -7.02 -1.58
N TYR A 212 -1.95 -6.34 -1.21
CA TYR A 212 -3.31 -6.53 -1.72
C TYR A 212 -3.66 -5.36 -2.63
N LEU A 213 -3.89 -5.55 -3.92
CA LEU A 213 -4.03 -4.45 -4.88
C LEU A 213 -5.50 -4.18 -5.21
N PRO A 214 -6.08 -3.03 -4.79
CA PRO A 214 -7.52 -2.82 -4.91
C PRO A 214 -7.92 -2.18 -6.26
N LYS A 215 -9.19 -2.40 -6.63
CA LYS A 215 -9.96 -1.60 -7.60
C LYS A 215 -9.26 -1.39 -8.96
N MET A 216 -8.54 -2.42 -9.43
CA MET A 216 -8.02 -2.42 -10.80
C MET A 216 -9.13 -2.71 -11.80
N GLU A 217 -9.15 -2.01 -12.92
CA GLU A 217 -10.18 -2.15 -13.96
C GLU A 217 -9.63 -2.68 -15.29
N SER A 218 -8.30 -2.90 -15.37
CA SER A 218 -7.69 -3.48 -16.56
C SER A 218 -6.37 -4.21 -16.28
N HIS A 219 -6.01 -5.14 -17.14
CA HIS A 219 -4.71 -5.82 -17.11
C HIS A 219 -3.52 -4.85 -17.31
N LEU A 220 -3.75 -3.66 -17.88
CA LEU A 220 -2.73 -2.63 -18.03
C LEU A 220 -2.41 -1.93 -16.70
N GLU A 221 -3.36 -1.89 -15.77
CA GLU A 221 -3.13 -1.41 -14.40
C GLU A 221 -2.39 -2.46 -13.56
N ALA A 222 -2.63 -3.74 -13.81
CA ALA A 222 -1.80 -4.82 -13.27
C ALA A 222 -0.37 -4.74 -13.81
N ARG A 223 -0.19 -4.38 -15.09
CA ARG A 223 1.13 -4.11 -15.68
C ARG A 223 1.81 -2.91 -15.01
N LEU A 224 1.10 -1.82 -14.75
CA LEU A 224 1.66 -0.68 -14.03
C LEU A 224 2.17 -1.09 -12.65
N TRP A 225 1.41 -1.88 -11.88
CA TRP A 225 1.90 -2.43 -10.61
C TRP A 225 3.13 -3.31 -10.79
N ASN A 226 3.16 -4.17 -11.80
CA ASN A 226 4.34 -4.98 -12.09
C ASN A 226 5.57 -4.10 -12.38
N ASP A 227 5.42 -3.07 -13.20
CA ASP A 227 6.53 -2.14 -13.52
C ASP A 227 7.04 -1.45 -12.25
N VAL A 228 6.13 -1.01 -11.37
CA VAL A 228 6.46 -0.48 -10.04
C VAL A 228 7.24 -1.50 -9.19
N PHE A 229 6.77 -2.75 -9.12
CA PHE A 229 7.42 -3.80 -8.31
C PHE A 229 8.78 -4.22 -8.85
N THR A 230 8.96 -4.26 -10.17
CA THR A 230 10.25 -4.62 -10.78
C THR A 230 11.29 -3.53 -10.64
N HIS A 231 10.85 -2.28 -10.46
CA HIS A 231 11.72 -1.12 -10.25
C HIS A 231 12.11 -0.94 -8.78
N ALA A 232 11.17 -1.16 -7.86
CA ALA A 232 11.33 -1.01 -6.42
C ALA A 232 12.31 -2.04 -5.82
#